data_AF-A0A8B6BL56-F1
#
_entry.id   AF-A0A8B6BL56-F1
#
_cell.length_a   1.000
_cell.length_b   1.000
_cell.length_c   1.000
_cell.angle_alpha   90.00
_cell.angle_beta   90.00
_cell.angle_gamma   90.00
#
_symmetry.space_group_name_H-M   'P 1'
#
loop_
_entity.id
_entity.type
_entity.pdbx_description
1 polymer ?
#
loop_
_entity_poly.entity_id
_entity_poly.type
_entity_poly.pdbx_seq_one_letter_code
_entity_poly.pdbx_strand_id
1 'polypeptide(L)'
;MEKLIITSAVNTINTSLYHNDLLIRHVITAHIPFLPLERKHVRQCIKNYLLIKKYYKTYEDIKDEKVREIEEELLYFPEEEQLFSANGCKRVPEKTIYVMDEDW
;
A
#
# COMPACT_ATOMS: atom_id res chain seq x y z
N MET A 1 0.07 -13.33 14.15
CA MET A 1 1.04 -12.49 13.42
C MET A 1 1.19 -11.12 14.10
N GLU A 2 0.10 -10.39 14.36
CA GLU A 2 0.11 -9.06 14.99
C GLU A 2 0.90 -8.97 16.31
N LYS A 3 0.71 -9.94 17.22
CA LYS A 3 1.43 -9.99 18.51
C LYS A 3 2.95 -10.00 18.34
N LEU A 4 3.46 -10.65 17.28
CA LEU A 4 4.91 -10.69 17.00
C LEU A 4 5.42 -9.32 16.55
N ILE A 5 4.65 -8.61 15.71
CA ILE A 5 5.01 -7.27 15.21
C ILE A 5 5.05 -6.26 16.35
N ILE A 6 4.07 -6.29 17.25
CA ILE A 6 4.05 -5.39 18.40
C ILE A 6 5.21 -5.69 19.34
N THR A 7 5.47 -6.98 19.62
CA THR A 7 6.55 -7.40 20.50
C THR A 7 7.92 -7.01 19.94
N SER A 8 8.16 -7.17 18.63
CA SER A 8 9.41 -6.77 18.00
C SER A 8 9.56 -5.25 17.97
N ALA A 9 8.48 -4.51 17.69
CA ALA A 9 8.51 -3.05 17.67
C ALA A 9 8.82 -2.43 19.03
N VAL A 10 8.44 -3.04 20.15
CA VAL A 10 8.72 -2.51 21.50
C VAL A 10 10.12 -2.92 22.02
N ASN A 11 10.67 -4.03 21.54
CA ASN A 11 11.90 -4.62 22.10
C ASN A 11 13.16 -4.44 21.22
N THR A 12 13.09 -3.73 20.10
CA THR A 12 14.23 -3.54 19.17
C THR A 12 14.82 -2.15 19.29
N ILE A 13 16.13 -2.03 19.56
CA ILE A 13 16.82 -0.76 19.89
C ILE A 13 16.62 0.37 18.85
N ASN A 14 16.35 0.04 17.58
CA ASN A 14 16.20 1.00 16.48
C ASN A 14 14.75 1.33 16.10
N THR A 15 13.75 0.95 16.89
CA THR A 15 12.34 1.27 16.62
C THR A 15 11.87 2.44 17.49
N SER A 16 10.93 3.23 16.98
CA SER A 16 10.38 4.40 17.70
C SER A 16 9.62 4.06 18.99
N LEU A 17 9.24 2.79 19.14
CA LEU A 17 8.52 2.27 20.29
C LEU A 17 9.44 1.61 21.32
N TYR A 18 10.75 1.55 21.05
CA TYR A 18 11.74 1.00 21.96
C TYR A 18 11.84 1.84 23.23
N HIS A 19 11.46 1.25 24.37
CA HIS A 19 11.46 1.91 25.68
C HIS A 19 10.85 3.33 25.68
N ASN A 20 9.79 3.54 24.89
CA ASN A 20 9.14 4.84 24.83
C ASN A 20 8.36 5.12 26.12
N ASP A 21 8.68 6.22 26.79
CA ASP A 21 8.07 6.64 28.07
C ASP A 21 6.52 6.77 27.98
N LEU A 22 5.97 7.14 26.81
CA LEU A 22 4.52 7.23 26.59
C LEU A 22 3.84 5.86 26.60
N LEU A 23 4.53 4.81 26.13
CA LEU A 23 4.04 3.43 26.19
C LEU A 23 4.20 2.85 27.60
N ILE A 24 5.34 3.13 28.25
CA ILE A 24 5.64 2.65 29.62
C ILE A 24 4.66 3.26 30.63
N ARG A 25 4.31 4.54 30.45
CA ARG A 25 3.33 5.25 31.29
C ARG A 25 1.87 5.00 30.88
N HIS A 26 1.63 4.09 29.91
CA HIS A 26 0.30 3.75 29.40
C HIS A 26 -0.53 4.96 28.92
N VAL A 27 0.12 6.02 28.40
CA VAL A 27 -0.58 7.17 27.80
C VAL A 27 -1.26 6.76 26.49
N ILE A 28 -0.67 5.79 25.79
CA ILE A 28 -1.26 5.12 24.63
C ILE A 28 -1.89 3.80 25.10
N THR A 29 -3.19 3.64 24.91
CA THR A 29 -3.95 2.46 25.33
C THR A 29 -3.98 1.34 24.30
N ALA A 30 -3.85 1.68 23.01
CA ALA A 30 -3.82 0.71 21.93
C ALA A 30 -2.87 1.16 20.81
N HIS A 31 -2.06 0.22 20.32
CA HIS A 31 -1.26 0.39 19.12
C HIS A 31 -1.84 -0.48 18.01
N ILE A 32 -2.28 0.14 16.91
CA ILE A 32 -2.91 -0.54 15.77
C ILE A 32 -1.97 -0.42 14.57
N PRO A 33 -1.09 -1.41 14.33
CA PRO A 33 -0.18 -1.36 13.19
C PRO A 33 -0.94 -1.60 11.90
N PHE A 34 -0.73 -0.73 10.90
CA PHE A 34 -1.18 -0.96 9.54
C PHE A 34 -0.12 -1.75 8.78
N LEU A 35 -0.55 -2.81 8.08
CA LEU A 35 0.35 -3.63 7.29
C LEU A 35 0.57 -3.01 5.90
N PRO A 36 1.76 -3.21 5.30
CA PRO A 36 1.99 -2.88 3.91
C PRO A 36 0.95 -3.53 2.99
N LEU A 37 0.53 -2.82 1.95
CA LEU A 37 -0.46 -3.34 1.01
C LEU A 37 0.17 -4.31 0.03
N GLU A 38 -0.33 -5.54 -0.01
CA GLU A 38 -0.04 -6.49 -1.09
C GLU A 38 -0.55 -6.00 -2.46
N ARG A 39 0.03 -6.55 -3.53
CA ARG A 39 -0.38 -6.32 -4.94
C ARG A 39 -1.89 -6.37 -5.15
N LYS A 40 -2.59 -7.37 -4.60
CA LYS A 40 -4.05 -7.50 -4.74
C LYS A 40 -4.83 -6.28 -4.26
N HIS A 41 -4.34 -5.58 -3.23
CA HIS A 41 -4.98 -4.37 -2.72
C HIS A 41 -4.69 -3.17 -3.63
N VAL A 42 -3.46 -3.08 -4.15
CA VAL A 42 -3.10 -2.01 -5.10
C VAL A 42 -3.90 -2.14 -6.40
N ARG A 43 -4.08 -3.36 -6.91
CA ARG A 43 -4.93 -3.62 -8.09
C ARG A 43 -6.37 -3.15 -7.89
N GLN A 44 -6.93 -3.32 -6.69
CA GLN A 44 -8.25 -2.78 -6.34
C GLN A 44 -8.24 -1.24 -6.32
N CYS A 45 -7.20 -0.64 -5.76
CA CYS A 45 -7.05 0.83 -5.77
C CYS A 45 -6.97 1.40 -7.20
N ILE A 46 -6.21 0.75 -8.09
CA ILE A 46 -6.11 1.14 -9.51
C ILE A 46 -7.49 1.10 -10.16
N LYS A 47 -8.19 -0.03 -10.06
CA LYS A 47 -9.54 -0.18 -10.64
C LYS A 47 -10.53 0.84 -10.09
N ASN A 48 -10.52 1.07 -8.77
CA ASN A 48 -11.38 2.09 -8.16
C ASN A 48 -11.05 3.49 -8.66
N TYR A 49 -9.76 3.83 -8.81
CA TYR A 49 -9.35 5.13 -9.32
C TYR A 49 -9.80 5.33 -10.77
N LEU A 50 -9.62 4.32 -11.62
CA LEU A 50 -10.08 4.32 -13.02
C LEU A 50 -11.58 4.60 -13.14
N LEU A 51 -12.40 4.03 -12.26
CA LEU A 51 -13.85 4.29 -12.21
C LEU A 51 -14.17 5.69 -11.71
N ILE A 52 -13.53 6.14 -10.62
CA ILE A 52 -13.74 7.49 -10.06
C ILE A 52 -13.41 8.58 -11.09
N LYS A 53 -12.37 8.35 -11.90
CA LYS A 53 -11.97 9.25 -12.99
C LYS A 53 -12.74 9.06 -14.28
N LYS A 54 -13.69 8.12 -14.33
CA LYS A 54 -14.56 7.84 -15.48
C LYS A 54 -13.79 7.43 -16.75
N TYR A 55 -12.60 6.86 -16.59
CA TYR A 55 -11.89 6.20 -17.71
C TYR A 55 -12.66 4.95 -18.16
N TYR A 56 -13.35 4.28 -17.23
CA TYR A 56 -14.21 3.13 -17.46
C TYR A 56 -15.56 3.31 -16.76
N LYS A 57 -16.59 2.58 -17.24
CA LYS A 57 -17.95 2.64 -16.68
C LYS A 57 -18.18 1.60 -15.60
N THR A 58 -17.67 0.38 -15.80
CA THR A 58 -17.84 -0.75 -14.89
C THR A 58 -16.49 -1.40 -14.56
N TYR A 59 -16.46 -2.19 -13.47
CA TYR A 59 -15.24 -2.86 -13.03
C TYR A 59 -14.81 -3.96 -14.01
N GLU A 60 -15.79 -4.53 -14.72
CA GLU A 60 -15.65 -5.58 -15.73
C GLU A 60 -15.06 -5.05 -17.03
N ASP A 61 -15.30 -3.77 -17.37
CA ASP A 61 -14.72 -3.12 -18.56
C ASP A 61 -13.19 -2.93 -18.42
N ILE A 62 -12.68 -2.94 -17.18
CA ILE A 62 -11.26 -2.72 -16.90
C ILE A 62 -10.48 -3.99 -17.17
N LYS A 63 -9.81 -4.03 -18.32
CA LYS A 63 -8.91 -5.12 -18.71
C LYS A 63 -7.78 -5.29 -17.70
N ASP A 64 -7.46 -6.55 -17.40
CA ASP A 64 -6.39 -6.91 -16.46
C ASP A 64 -5.02 -6.37 -16.89
N GLU A 65 -4.79 -6.30 -18.20
CA GLU A 65 -3.59 -5.77 -18.84
C GLU A 65 -3.34 -4.30 -18.49
N LYS A 66 -4.36 -3.44 -18.60
CA LYS A 66 -4.23 -2.02 -18.24
C LYS A 66 -3.97 -1.82 -16.74
N VAL A 67 -4.55 -2.68 -15.90
CA VAL A 67 -4.25 -2.66 -14.45
C VAL A 67 -2.81 -3.07 -14.20
N ARG A 68 -2.29 -4.07 -14.91
CA ARG A 68 -0.92 -4.55 -14.79
C ARG A 68 0.09 -3.47 -15.22
N GLU A 69 -0.17 -2.78 -16.32
CA GLU A 69 0.66 -1.68 -16.80
C GLU A 69 0.80 -0.55 -15.76
N ILE A 70 -0.32 -0.12 -15.16
CA ILE A 70 -0.28 0.87 -14.07
C ILE A 70 0.40 0.30 -12.82
N GLU A 71 0.24 -0.99 -12.56
CA GLU A 71 0.86 -1.68 -11.42
C GLU A 71 2.39 -1.73 -11.57
N GLU A 72 2.91 -1.96 -12.77
CA GLU A 72 4.35 -2.03 -13.07
C GLU A 72 5.06 -0.69 -12.87
N GLU A 73 4.32 0.42 -12.96
CA GLU A 73 4.82 1.76 -12.64
C GLU A 73 5.00 2.05 -11.14
N LEU A 74 4.59 1.13 -10.26
CA LEU A 74 4.65 1.28 -8.81
C LEU A 74 5.80 0.47 -8.21
N LEU A 75 6.33 0.97 -7.08
CA LEU A 75 7.44 0.35 -6.38
C LEU A 75 6.96 -0.71 -5.38
N TYR A 76 7.52 -1.91 -5.48
CA TYR A 76 7.27 -3.02 -4.56
C TYR A 76 8.54 -3.52 -3.88
N PHE A 77 8.35 -4.20 -2.75
CA PHE A 77 9.39 -4.82 -1.95
C PHE A 77 8.89 -6.15 -1.34
N PRO A 78 9.78 -7.08 -0.98
CA PRO A 78 11.24 -7.07 -1.20
C PRO A 78 11.58 -7.13 -2.70
N GLU A 79 12.84 -6.87 -3.08
CA GLU A 79 13.25 -6.78 -4.49
C GLU A 79 12.98 -8.08 -5.25
N GLU A 80 13.20 -9.24 -4.62
CA GLU A 80 13.05 -10.56 -5.25
C GLU A 80 11.58 -10.94 -5.47
N GLU A 81 10.72 -10.80 -4.46
CA GLU A 81 9.33 -11.27 -4.54
C GLU A 81 8.31 -10.18 -4.92
N GLN A 82 8.68 -8.90 -4.79
CA GLN A 82 7.86 -7.74 -5.14
C GLN A 82 6.43 -7.82 -4.56
N LEU A 83 6.27 -8.25 -3.31
CA LEU A 83 4.97 -8.60 -2.72
C LEU A 83 4.19 -7.39 -2.20
N PHE A 84 4.88 -6.45 -1.57
CA PHE A 84 4.30 -5.34 -0.83
C PHE A 84 4.61 -4.01 -1.51
N SER A 85 3.63 -3.12 -1.57
CA SER A 85 3.83 -1.79 -2.12
C SER A 85 4.56 -0.89 -1.12
N ALA A 86 5.63 -0.24 -1.57
CA ALA A 86 6.39 0.72 -0.76
C ALA A 86 5.56 1.95 -0.35
N ASN A 87 4.51 2.28 -1.11
CA ASN A 87 3.68 3.47 -0.87
C ASN A 87 2.18 3.17 -0.75
N GLY A 88 1.79 1.88 -0.71
CA GLY A 88 0.40 1.47 -0.80
C GLY A 88 -0.28 2.09 -2.02
N CYS A 89 -1.49 2.63 -1.84
CA CYS A 89 -2.25 3.25 -2.93
C CYS A 89 -1.93 4.73 -3.16
N LYS A 90 -0.95 5.30 -2.46
CA LYS A 90 -0.67 6.75 -2.47
C LYS A 90 -0.26 7.27 -3.85
N ARG A 91 0.52 6.49 -4.61
CA ARG A 91 1.02 6.88 -5.95
C ARG A 91 0.18 6.39 -7.12
N VAL A 92 -0.87 5.61 -6.85
CA VAL A 92 -1.79 5.11 -7.89
C VAL A 92 -2.37 6.25 -8.76
N PRO A 93 -2.82 7.39 -8.21
CA PRO A 93 -3.35 8.47 -9.03
C PRO A 93 -2.35 9.03 -10.05
N GLU A 94 -1.14 9.33 -9.59
CA GLU A 94 -0.05 9.89 -10.40
C GLU A 94 0.32 8.93 -11.54
N LYS A 95 0.51 7.65 -11.21
CA LYS A 95 0.90 6.63 -12.20
C LYS A 95 -0.23 6.25 -13.15
N THR A 96 -1.48 6.28 -12.69
CA THR A 96 -2.61 6.05 -13.58
C THR A 96 -2.74 7.18 -14.61
N ILE A 97 -2.60 8.44 -14.20
CA ILE A 97 -2.65 9.58 -15.12
C ILE A 97 -1.53 9.45 -16.16
N TYR A 98 -0.30 9.18 -15.71
CA TYR A 98 0.85 8.98 -16.59
C TYR A 98 0.59 7.95 -17.70
N VAL A 99 0.13 6.74 -17.32
CA VAL A 99 -0.17 5.67 -18.28
C VAL A 99 -1.34 6.01 -19.19
N MET A 100 -2.41 6.61 -18.66
CA MET A 100 -3.61 6.92 -19.46
C MET A 100 -3.40 8.09 -20.41
N ASP A 101 -2.46 8.99 -20.14
CA ASP A 101 -2.11 10.12 -21.01
C ASP A 101 -1.18 9.69 -22.17
N GLU A 102 -0.40 8.60 -22.03
CA GLU A 102 0.43 8.03 -23.11
C GLU A 102 -0.40 7.32 -24.21
N ASP A 103 -1.64 6.93 -23.91
CA ASP A 103 -2.55 6.26 -24.86
C ASP A 103 -3.23 7.23 -25.87
N TRP A 104 -2.93 8.54 -25.83
CA TRP A 104 -3.56 9.60 -26.64
C TRP A 104 -2.62 10.20 -27.70
#